data_AF-R5EMG5-F1
#
_entry.id   AF-R5EMG5-F1
#
_cell.length_a   1.000
_cell.length_b   1.000
_cell.length_c   1.000
_cell.angle_alpha   90.00
_cell.angle_beta   90.00
_cell.angle_gamma   90.00
#
_symmetry.space_group_name_H-M   'P 1'
#
loop_
_entity.id
_entity.type
_entity.pdbx_description
1 polymer ?
#
loop_
_entity_poly.entity_id
_entity_poly.type
_entity_poly.pdbx_seq_one_letter_code
_entity_poly.pdbx_strand_id
1 'polypeptide(L)'
;MIVVLNNRQFGKNLRFLRRRHRYSRWELANLICSYPKVIRDWETGRSFDVDSVCMLNIGKLFGIPIESLIDDDLRRIYKSRK
;
A
#
# COMPACT_ATOMS: atom_id res chain seq x y z
N MET A 1 9.18 -15.05 13.09
CA MET A 1 7.95 -15.08 12.29
C MET A 1 8.33 -14.61 10.89
N ILE A 2 8.50 -15.53 9.94
CA ILE A 2 8.77 -15.18 8.55
C ILE A 2 7.42 -14.84 7.95
N VAL A 3 7.09 -13.53 7.88
CA VAL A 3 5.94 -13.06 7.12
C VAL A 3 6.21 -13.47 5.68
N VAL A 4 5.48 -14.47 5.17
CA VAL A 4 5.47 -14.76 3.74
C VAL A 4 4.73 -13.58 3.11
N LEU A 5 5.48 -12.53 2.77
CA LEU A 5 4.95 -11.28 2.27
C LEU A 5 4.16 -11.57 0.99
N ASN A 6 2.85 -11.41 1.06
CA ASN A 6 1.99 -11.55 -0.11
C ASN A 6 2.11 -10.27 -0.94
N ASN A 7 3.19 -10.17 -1.72
CA ASN A 7 3.55 -9.03 -2.56
C ASN A 7 2.37 -8.54 -3.43
N ARG A 8 1.54 -9.47 -3.91
CA ARG A 8 0.35 -9.15 -4.71
C ARG A 8 -0.76 -8.53 -3.90
N GLN A 9 -0.95 -8.93 -2.64
CA GLN A 9 -1.99 -8.37 -1.78
C GLN A 9 -1.65 -6.95 -1.35
N PHE A 10 -0.39 -6.71 -0.97
CA PHE A 10 0.10 -5.35 -0.72
C PHE A 10 -0.15 -4.40 -1.88
N GLY A 11 0.27 -4.77 -3.10
CA GLY A 11 0.09 -3.92 -4.27
C GLY A 11 -1.38 -3.57 -4.56
N LYS A 12 -2.29 -4.54 -4.34
CA LYS A 12 -3.74 -4.33 -4.49
C LYS A 12 -4.28 -3.38 -3.43
N ASN A 13 -3.86 -3.53 -2.17
CA ASN A 13 -4.24 -2.69 -1.05
C ASN A 13 -3.75 -1.25 -1.24
N LEU A 14 -2.46 -1.08 -1.58
CA LEU A 14 -1.89 0.23 -1.86
C LEU A 14 -2.61 0.94 -3.00
N ARG A 15 -2.89 0.24 -4.11
CA ARG A 15 -3.66 0.77 -5.24
C ARG A 15 -5.07 1.19 -4.84
N PHE A 16 -5.72 0.39 -3.99
CA PHE A 16 -7.06 0.67 -3.50
C PHE A 16 -7.07 1.95 -2.64
N LEU A 17 -6.20 2.03 -1.63
CA LEU A 17 -6.09 3.19 -0.75
C LEU A 17 -5.78 4.46 -1.54
N ARG A 18 -4.78 4.41 -2.43
CA ARG A 18 -4.41 5.54 -3.28
C ARG A 18 -5.60 6.07 -4.08
N ARG A 19 -6.33 5.19 -4.76
CA ARG A 19 -7.48 5.57 -5.59
C ARG A 19 -8.65 6.09 -4.77
N ARG A 20 -8.91 5.49 -3.61
CA ARG A 20 -9.95 5.94 -2.68
C ARG A 20 -9.70 7.37 -2.19
N HIS A 21 -8.45 7.70 -1.90
CA HIS A 21 -8.02 9.04 -1.46
C HIS A 21 -7.69 9.98 -2.63
N ARG A 22 -7.93 9.56 -3.87
CA ARG A 22 -7.73 10.34 -5.12
C ARG A 22 -6.30 10.82 -5.36
N TYR A 23 -5.30 10.18 -4.76
CA TYR A 23 -3.91 10.48 -5.05
C TYR A 23 -3.51 9.92 -6.42
N SER A 24 -2.79 10.72 -7.21
CA SER A 24 -1.94 10.23 -8.29
C SER A 24 -0.79 9.39 -7.71
N ARG A 25 -0.09 8.64 -8.58
CA ARG A 25 1.12 7.92 -8.15
C ARG A 25 2.23 8.86 -7.73
N TRP A 26 2.26 10.06 -8.33
CA TRP A 26 3.27 11.07 -8.05
C TRP A 26 3.07 11.69 -6.67
N GLU A 27 1.83 12.09 -6.37
CA GLU A 27 1.47 12.61 -5.05
C GLU A 27 1.70 11.57 -3.95
N LEU A 28 1.27 10.32 -4.16
CA LEU A 28 1.51 9.26 -3.17
C LEU A 28 3.00 9.06 -2.93
N ALA A 29 3.81 9.01 -3.99
CA ALA A 29 5.25 8.84 -3.87
C ALA A 29 5.88 9.93 -3.00
N ASN A 30 5.54 11.20 -3.22
CA ASN A 30 6.06 12.29 -2.39
C ASN A 30 5.62 12.19 -0.93
N LEU A 31 4.36 11.82 -0.69
CA LEU A 31 3.81 11.71 0.68
C LEU A 31 4.49 10.61 1.51
N ILE A 32 4.99 9.55 0.87
CA ILE A 32 5.64 8.43 1.56
C ILE A 32 7.15 8.37 1.37
N CYS A 33 7.76 9.41 0.79
CA CYS A 33 9.20 9.51 0.50
C CYS A 33 9.72 8.42 -0.47
N SER A 34 8.99 8.17 -1.57
CA SER A 34 9.32 7.19 -2.60
C SER A 34 9.29 7.81 -4.01
N TYR A 35 9.37 6.98 -5.05
CA TYR A 35 9.33 7.40 -6.46
C TYR A 35 8.09 6.87 -7.19
N PRO A 36 7.50 7.62 -8.15
CA PRO A 36 6.27 7.20 -8.85
C PRO A 36 6.39 5.85 -9.58
N LYS A 37 7.59 5.55 -10.12
CA LYS A 37 7.90 4.26 -10.75
C LYS A 37 7.79 3.12 -9.75
N VAL A 38 8.34 3.31 -8.56
CA VAL A 38 8.33 2.34 -7.46
C VAL A 38 6.89 2.05 -7.03
N ILE A 39 6.06 3.10 -6.87
CA ILE A 39 4.61 2.94 -6.61
C ILE A 39 3.94 2.08 -7.67
N ARG A 40 4.19 2.34 -8.96
CA ARG A 40 3.62 1.53 -10.05
C ARG A 40 4.07 0.07 -9.95
N ASP A 41 5.35 -0.17 -9.69
CA ASP A 41 5.91 -1.51 -9.64
C ASP A 41 5.34 -2.30 -8.45
N TRP A 42 5.16 -1.67 -7.29
CA TRP A 42 4.44 -2.22 -6.14
C TRP A 42 2.96 -2.50 -6.45
N GLU A 43 2.22 -1.53 -7.00
CA GLU A 43 0.80 -1.68 -7.35
C GLU A 43 0.52 -2.81 -8.35
N THR A 44 1.51 -3.13 -9.18
CA THR A 44 1.41 -4.19 -10.21
C THR A 44 2.03 -5.50 -9.77
N GLY A 45 2.65 -5.55 -8.59
CA GLY A 45 3.36 -6.72 -8.07
C GLY A 45 4.64 -7.05 -8.84
N ARG A 46 5.22 -6.07 -9.55
CA ARG A 46 6.52 -6.22 -10.25
C ARG A 46 7.70 -6.19 -9.29
N SER A 47 7.60 -5.46 -8.18
CA SER A 47 8.57 -5.48 -7.09
C SER A 47 7.88 -5.41 -5.74
N PHE A 48 8.58 -5.86 -4.70
CA PHE A 48 8.19 -5.72 -3.30
C PHE A 48 9.43 -5.47 -2.45
N ASP A 49 10.11 -4.40 -2.81
CA ASP A 49 11.30 -3.84 -2.19
C ASP A 49 10.91 -2.61 -1.36
N VAL A 50 9.86 -2.74 -0.55
CA VAL A 50 9.36 -1.65 0.29
C VAL A 50 10.24 -1.54 1.52
N ASP A 51 10.90 -0.41 1.71
CA ASP A 51 11.64 -0.14 2.94
C ASP A 51 10.70 0.12 4.13
N SER A 52 11.22 -0.03 5.35
CA SER A 52 10.43 0.11 6.58
C SER A 52 9.90 1.53 6.80
N VAL A 53 10.60 2.56 6.30
CA VAL A 53 10.18 3.96 6.40
C VAL A 53 8.95 4.21 5.53
N CYS A 54 8.96 3.71 4.29
CA CYS A 54 7.83 3.72 3.39
C CYS A 54 6.63 2.98 4.00
N MET A 55 6.83 1.78 4.57
CA MET A 55 5.76 1.03 5.24
C MET A 55 5.11 1.82 6.38
N LEU A 56 5.93 2.43 7.24
CA LEU A 56 5.45 3.28 8.34
C LEU A 56 4.70 4.51 7.83
N ASN A 57 5.21 5.16 6.78
CA ASN A 57 4.58 6.34 6.19
C ASN A 57 3.23 6.00 5.55
N ILE A 58 3.11 4.85 4.87
CA ILE A 58 1.84 4.38 4.31
C ILE A 58 0.83 4.15 5.44
N GLY A 59 1.22 3.44 6.50
CA GLY A 59 0.35 3.17 7.65
C GLY A 59 -0.16 4.46 8.30
N LYS A 60 0.75 5.42 8.55
CA LYS A 60 0.40 6.74 9.10
C LYS A 60 -0.50 7.54 8.16
N LEU A 61 -0.19 7.60 6.87
CA LEU A 61 -0.93 8.38 5.88
C LEU A 61 -2.39 7.93 5.77
N PHE A 62 -2.64 6.62 5.82
CA PHE A 62 -3.98 6.06 5.66
C PHE A 62 -4.66 5.70 6.99
N GLY A 63 -3.98 5.87 8.12
CA GLY A 63 -4.51 5.56 9.45
C GLY A 63 -4.80 4.06 9.65
N ILE A 64 -3.92 3.18 9.16
CA ILE A 64 -4.07 1.73 9.27
C ILE A 64 -2.82 1.07 9.84
N PRO A 65 -2.95 -0.09 10.53
CA PRO A 65 -1.82 -0.93 10.91
C PRO A 65 -1.04 -1.41 9.68
N ILE A 66 0.27 -1.62 9.83
CA ILE A 66 1.13 -2.08 8.74
C ILE A 66 0.76 -3.50 8.33
N GLU A 67 0.37 -4.32 9.29
CA GLU A 67 -0.06 -5.72 9.11
C GLU A 67 -1.25 -5.77 8.14
N SER A 68 -2.19 -4.84 8.27
CA SER A 68 -3.35 -4.72 7.39
C SER A 68 -3.02 -4.34 5.95
N LEU A 69 -1.83 -3.78 5.68
CA LEU A 69 -1.37 -3.59 4.29
C LEU A 69 -1.04 -4.92 3.61
N ILE A 70 -0.60 -5.92 4.37
CA ILE A 70 -0.08 -7.20 3.85
C ILE A 70 -1.15 -8.29 3.95
N ASP A 71 -1.74 -8.44 5.13
CA ASP A 71 -2.52 -9.63 5.50
C ASP A 71 -3.99 -9.52 5.11
N ASP A 72 -4.52 -8.30 5.04
CA ASP A 72 -5.93 -8.06 4.79
C ASP A 72 -6.26 -7.85 3.31
N ASP A 73 -7.51 -8.11 2.92
CA ASP A 73 -8.09 -7.55 1.69
C ASP A 73 -8.89 -6.28 2.01
N LEU A 74 -8.20 -5.13 2.05
CA LEU A 74 -8.81 -3.84 2.40
C LEU A 74 -9.99 -3.48 1.48
N ARG A 75 -9.98 -3.96 0.24
CA ARG A 75 -11.08 -3.76 -0.72
C ARG A 75 -12.37 -4.45 -0.26
N ARG A 76 -12.27 -5.57 0.47
CA ARG A 76 -13.41 -6.28 1.06
C ARG A 76 -13.83 -5.63 2.38
N ILE A 77 -12.88 -5.34 3.26
CA ILE A 77 -13.14 -4.74 4.58
C ILE A 77 -13.87 -3.38 4.45
N TYR A 78 -13.45 -2.55 3.51
CA TYR A 78 -14.11 -1.26 3.29
C TYR A 78 -15.45 -1.37 2.56
N LYS A 79 -15.73 -2.48 1.87
CA LYS A 79 -17.04 -2.74 1.24
C LYS A 79 -18.07 -3.24 2.25
N SER A 80 -17.66 -3.99 3.26
CA SER A 80 -18.55 -4.53 4.29
C SER A 80 -18.97 -3.51 5.36
N ARG A 81 -18.35 -2.32 5.38
CA ARG A 81 -18.70 -1.21 6.28
C ARG A 81 -19.76 -0.27 5.69
N LYS A 82 -20.61 -0.77 4.79
CA LYS A 82 -21.65 0.01 4.13
C LYS A 82 -23.02 -0.43 4.56
#